data_AF-A0A2S7TXV3-F1
#
_entry.id   AF-A0A2S7TXV3-F1
#
_cell.length_a   1.000
_cell.length_b   1.000
_cell.length_c   1.000
_cell.angle_alpha   90.00
_cell.angle_beta   90.00
_cell.angle_gamma   90.00
#
_symmetry.space_group_name_H-M   'P 1'
#
loop_
_entity.id
_entity.type
_entity.pdbx_description
1 polymer ?
#
loop_
_entity_poly.entity_id
_entity_poly.type
_entity_poly.pdbx_seq_one_letter_code
_entity_poly.pdbx_strand_id
1 'polypeptide(L)'
;MARRANKKTIVLTVMLAVSLVFCGAFSVKSEYRGLQAKFAQDQIKTFYLIRESALGSTAEESAKIKNHYPSGTKQSTGSPLGAAVELVRSEVMRDVITHLQTTSGQTLGDDPEVWIRFYAD
;
A
#
# COMPACT_ATOMS: atom_id res chain seq x y z
N MET A 1 20.93 -11.58 -55.35
CA MET A 1 19.90 -10.60 -55.76
C MET A 1 19.45 -9.81 -54.53
N ALA A 2 19.91 -8.58 -54.34
CA ALA A 2 19.47 -7.73 -53.24
C ALA A 2 18.10 -7.11 -53.59
N ARG A 3 17.05 -7.47 -52.85
CA ARG A 3 15.70 -6.93 -53.04
C ARG A 3 15.72 -5.47 -52.58
N ARG A 4 15.70 -4.51 -53.52
CA ARG A 4 15.63 -3.07 -53.22
C ARG A 4 14.30 -2.80 -52.53
N ALA A 5 14.33 -2.57 -51.22
CA ALA A 5 13.10 -2.32 -50.46
C ALA A 5 12.45 -1.02 -50.96
N ASN A 6 11.17 -1.09 -51.32
CA ASN A 6 10.41 0.08 -51.75
C ASN A 6 10.26 1.04 -50.56
N LYS A 7 10.42 2.34 -50.81
CA LYS A 7 10.31 3.38 -49.77
C LYS A 7 9.02 3.26 -48.96
N LYS A 8 7.91 2.87 -49.61
CA LYS A 8 6.62 2.56 -48.96
C LYS A 8 6.71 1.40 -47.97
N THR A 9 7.40 0.31 -48.33
CA THR A 9 7.62 -0.85 -47.45
C THR A 9 8.46 -0.46 -46.24
N ILE A 10 9.53 0.32 -46.45
CA ILE A 10 10.38 0.82 -45.34
C ILE A 10 9.55 1.67 -44.37
N VAL A 11 8.76 2.62 -44.89
CA VAL A 11 7.89 3.48 -44.07
C VAL A 11 6.89 2.65 -43.27
N LEU A 12 6.25 1.65 -43.90
CA LEU A 12 5.28 0.79 -43.22
C LEU A 12 5.92 -0.02 -42.08
N THR A 13 7.11 -0.58 -42.32
CA THR A 13 7.86 -1.33 -41.31
C THR A 13 8.27 -0.43 -40.13
N VAL A 14 8.70 0.80 -40.41
CA VAL A 14 9.05 1.77 -39.35
C VAL A 14 7.81 2.18 -38.55
N MET A 15 6.68 2.48 -39.19
CA MET A 15 5.44 2.81 -38.48
C MET A 15 4.95 1.65 -37.61
N LEU A 16 5.03 0.42 -38.10
CA LEU A 16 4.68 -0.77 -37.33
C LEU A 16 5.58 -0.93 -36.10
N ALA A 17 6.90 -0.77 -36.27
CA ALA A 17 7.86 -0.85 -35.18
C ALA A 17 7.60 0.23 -34.11
N VAL A 18 7.35 1.48 -34.53
CA VAL A 18 7.02 2.59 -33.62
C VAL A 18 5.72 2.32 -32.87
N SER A 19 4.69 1.84 -33.56
CA SER A 19 3.40 1.49 -32.95
C SER A 19 3.54 0.40 -31.88
N LEU A 20 4.33 -0.64 -32.17
CA LEU A 20 4.60 -1.73 -31.20
C LEU A 20 5.36 -1.23 -29.97
N VAL A 21 6.36 -0.36 -30.15
CA VAL A 21 7.10 0.25 -29.04
C VAL A 21 6.16 1.11 -28.18
N PHE A 22 5.30 1.90 -28.80
CA PHE A 22 4.34 2.75 -28.08
C PHE A 22 3.32 1.91 -27.29
N CYS A 23 2.75 0.87 -27.91
CA CYS A 23 1.86 -0.08 -27.24
C CYS A 23 2.55 -0.75 -26.04
N GLY A 24 3.76 -1.28 -26.23
CA GLY A 24 4.51 -1.93 -25.15
C GLY A 24 4.79 -1.00 -23.97
N ALA A 25 5.26 0.22 -24.24
CA ALA A 25 5.55 1.21 -23.20
C ALA A 25 4.28 1.64 -22.43
N PHE A 26 3.16 1.80 -23.14
CA PHE A 26 1.88 2.17 -22.52
C PHE A 26 1.34 1.04 -21.63
N SER A 27 1.38 -0.21 -22.10
CA SER A 27 0.91 -1.38 -21.34
C SER A 27 1.69 -1.57 -20.04
N VAL A 28 3.03 -1.52 -20.08
CA VAL A 28 3.87 -1.67 -18.87
C VAL A 28 3.57 -0.59 -17.83
N LYS A 29 3.40 0.66 -18.27
CA LYS A 29 3.07 1.77 -17.37
C LYS A 29 1.67 1.62 -16.75
N SER A 30 0.71 1.12 -17.52
CA SER A 30 -0.66 0.87 -17.06
C SER A 30 -0.70 -0.25 -16.01
N GLU A 31 -0.04 -1.38 -16.29
CA GLU A 31 0.04 -2.53 -15.39
C GLU A 31 0.75 -2.18 -14.08
N TYR A 32 1.84 -1.42 -14.16
CA TYR A 32 2.58 -0.97 -12.97
C TYR A 32 1.71 -0.12 -12.02
N ARG A 33 0.89 0.79 -12.57
CA ARG A 33 -0.06 1.59 -11.78
C ARG A 33 -1.16 0.74 -11.15
N GLY A 34 -1.69 -0.24 -11.89
CA GLY A 34 -2.68 -1.18 -11.38
C GLY A 34 -2.14 -2.00 -10.20
N LEU A 35 -0.88 -2.44 -10.28
CA LEU A 35 -0.23 -3.18 -9.21
C LEU A 35 -0.03 -2.33 -7.94
N GLN A 36 0.41 -1.08 -8.08
CA GLN A 36 0.53 -0.16 -6.94
C GLN A 36 -0.83 0.08 -6.25
N ALA A 37 -1.88 0.30 -7.04
CA ALA A 37 -3.23 0.48 -6.53
C ALA A 37 -3.72 -0.75 -5.76
N LYS A 38 -3.50 -1.95 -6.29
CA LYS A 38 -3.83 -3.20 -5.60
C LYS A 38 -3.07 -3.34 -4.27
N PHE A 39 -1.78 -3.05 -4.26
CA PHE A 39 -1.01 -3.06 -3.01
C PHE A 39 -1.53 -2.05 -1.98
N ALA A 40 -1.94 -0.85 -2.41
CA ALA A 40 -2.50 0.14 -1.51
C ALA A 40 -3.83 -0.36 -0.91
N GLN A 41 -4.70 -0.93 -1.74
CA GLN A 41 -5.97 -1.52 -1.29
C GLN A 41 -5.76 -2.68 -0.31
N ASP A 42 -4.82 -3.58 -0.60
CA ASP A 42 -4.49 -4.70 0.28
C ASP A 42 -3.99 -4.19 1.65
N GLN A 43 -3.11 -3.17 1.67
CA GLN A 43 -2.63 -2.57 2.92
C GLN A 43 -3.76 -1.90 3.72
N ILE A 44 -4.63 -1.14 3.05
CA ILE A 44 -5.80 -0.51 3.69
C ILE A 44 -6.73 -1.58 4.29
N LYS A 45 -6.98 -2.67 3.57
CA LYS A 45 -7.79 -3.78 4.07
C LYS A 45 -7.18 -4.41 5.31
N THR A 46 -5.86 -4.64 5.32
CA THR A 46 -5.16 -5.14 6.50
C THR A 46 -5.33 -4.21 7.70
N PHE A 47 -5.24 -2.88 7.52
CA PHE A 47 -5.48 -1.94 8.61
C PHE A 47 -6.90 -2.02 9.16
N TYR A 48 -7.92 -2.14 8.31
CA TYR A 48 -9.29 -2.31 8.81
C TYR A 48 -9.51 -3.62 9.56
N LEU A 49 -8.90 -4.72 9.12
CA LEU A 49 -8.96 -6.01 9.84
C LEU A 49 -8.27 -5.91 11.21
N ILE A 50 -7.15 -5.21 11.27
CA ILE A 50 -6.46 -4.90 12.53
C ILE A 50 -7.38 -4.11 13.46
N ARG A 51 -8.03 -3.05 12.95
CA ARG A 51 -8.97 -2.24 13.72
C ARG A 51 -10.10 -3.10 14.29
N GLU A 52 -10.75 -3.88 13.44
CA GLU A 52 -11.87 -4.74 13.84
C GLU A 52 -11.45 -5.74 14.91
N SER A 53 -10.30 -6.40 14.72
CA SER A 53 -9.75 -7.32 15.71
C SER A 53 -9.43 -6.63 17.02
N ALA A 54 -8.83 -5.44 17.01
CA ALA A 54 -8.50 -4.69 18.22
C ALA A 54 -9.76 -4.30 18.99
N LEU A 55 -10.71 -3.67 18.31
CA LEU A 55 -11.92 -3.15 18.95
C LEU A 55 -12.82 -4.27 19.50
N GLY A 56 -12.74 -5.48 18.94
CA GLY A 56 -13.43 -6.67 19.44
C GLY A 56 -12.70 -7.43 20.56
N SER A 57 -11.49 -7.03 20.92
CA SER A 57 -10.59 -7.75 21.82
C SER A 57 -10.38 -7.03 23.15
N THR A 58 -9.81 -7.76 24.12
CA THR A 58 -9.32 -7.18 25.37
C THR A 58 -8.15 -6.21 25.13
N ALA A 59 -7.81 -5.39 26.12
CA ALA A 59 -6.69 -4.46 26.01
C ALA A 59 -5.35 -5.19 25.75
N GLU A 60 -5.12 -6.31 26.43
CA GLU A 60 -3.91 -7.13 26.26
C GLU A 60 -3.81 -7.72 24.85
N GLU A 61 -4.91 -8.29 24.34
CA GLU A 61 -4.99 -8.83 22.98
C GLU A 61 -4.83 -7.73 21.92
N SER A 62 -5.42 -6.55 22.15
CA SER A 62 -5.30 -5.39 21.27
C SER A 62 -3.86 -4.89 21.18
N ALA A 63 -3.11 -4.93 22.28
CA ALA A 63 -1.71 -4.51 22.30
C ALA A 63 -0.77 -5.50 21.58
N LYS A 64 -1.15 -6.78 21.47
CA LYS A 64 -0.40 -7.82 20.72
C LYS A 64 -0.42 -7.64 19.20
N ILE A 65 -1.19 -6.66 18.69
CA ILE A 65 -1.28 -6.31 17.28
C ILE A 65 0.05 -5.78 16.69
N LYS A 66 1.08 -5.52 17.53
CA LYS A 66 2.49 -5.25 17.13
C LYS A 66 2.94 -6.04 15.91
N ASN A 67 2.62 -7.35 15.86
CA ASN A 67 3.09 -8.25 14.80
C ASN A 67 2.48 -7.95 13.42
N HIS A 68 1.40 -7.18 13.36
CA HIS A 68 0.71 -6.79 12.13
C HIS A 68 1.08 -5.37 11.67
N TYR A 69 2.03 -4.74 12.35
CA TYR A 69 2.61 -3.47 11.98
C TYR A 69 3.85 -3.70 11.10
N PRO A 70 3.78 -3.54 9.76
CA PRO A 70 4.99 -3.29 9.01
C PRO A 70 5.23 -1.79 8.88
N SER A 71 6.41 -1.38 9.34
CA SER A 71 7.09 -0.15 8.92
C SER A 71 7.49 -0.29 7.45
N GLY A 72 6.63 0.17 6.54
CA GLY A 72 7.00 0.21 5.12
C GLY A 72 5.80 0.26 4.20
N THR A 73 5.51 1.45 3.67
CA THR A 73 4.54 1.56 2.57
C THR A 73 5.15 0.85 1.36
N LYS A 74 4.40 -0.04 0.68
CA LYS A 74 4.82 -0.59 -0.63
C LYS A 74 4.72 0.46 -1.75
N GLN A 75 4.37 1.69 -1.39
CA GLN A 75 4.10 2.80 -2.28
C GLN A 75 5.35 3.65 -2.46
N SER A 76 5.45 4.32 -3.60
CA SER A 76 6.52 5.31 -3.79
C SER A 76 6.31 6.50 -2.83
N THR A 77 7.41 6.99 -2.27
CA THR A 77 7.42 8.16 -1.39
C THR A 77 6.78 9.36 -2.09
N GLY A 78 5.84 10.04 -1.42
CA GLY A 78 5.12 11.19 -1.97
C GLY A 78 4.00 10.85 -2.97
N SER A 79 3.68 9.57 -3.19
CA SER A 79 2.54 9.20 -4.04
C SER A 79 1.19 9.43 -3.36
N PRO A 80 0.12 9.77 -4.11
CA PRO A 80 -1.23 9.85 -3.58
C PRO A 80 -1.71 8.55 -2.91
N LEU A 81 -1.31 7.39 -3.45
CA LEU A 81 -1.62 6.09 -2.85
C LEU A 81 -0.91 5.90 -1.51
N GLY A 82 0.36 6.30 -1.41
CA GLY A 82 1.09 6.31 -0.14
C GLY A 82 0.41 7.21 0.90
N ALA A 83 -0.02 8.41 0.50
CA ALA A 83 -0.75 9.32 1.39
C ALA A 83 -2.10 8.72 1.87
N ALA A 84 -2.83 8.03 1.00
CA ALA A 84 -4.08 7.36 1.38
C ALA A 84 -3.85 6.20 2.37
N VAL A 85 -2.81 5.38 2.13
CA VAL A 85 -2.43 4.30 3.05
C VAL A 85 -2.04 4.87 4.42
N GLU A 86 -1.26 5.94 4.44
CA GLU A 86 -0.80 6.57 5.68
C GLU A 86 -1.94 7.23 6.47
N LEU A 87 -2.90 7.84 5.77
CA LEU A 87 -4.11 8.38 6.38
C LEU A 87 -4.89 7.30 7.13
N VAL A 88 -5.18 6.17 6.46
CA VAL A 88 -5.90 5.04 7.07
C VAL A 88 -5.09 4.43 8.21
N ARG A 89 -3.77 4.29 8.06
CA ARG A 89 -2.90 3.83 9.14
C ARG A 89 -3.04 4.70 10.38
N SER A 90 -2.94 6.03 10.21
CA SER A 90 -3.06 6.97 11.33
C SER A 90 -4.44 6.93 11.99
N GLU A 91 -5.51 6.79 11.21
CA GLU A 91 -6.88 6.67 11.72
C GLU A 91 -7.04 5.39 12.55
N VAL A 92 -6.64 4.24 11.99
CA VAL A 92 -6.74 2.94 12.68
C VAL A 92 -5.92 2.95 13.97
N MET A 93 -4.70 3.49 13.96
CA MET A 93 -3.89 3.55 15.17
C MET A 93 -4.53 4.40 16.27
N ARG A 94 -5.13 5.54 15.91
CA ARG A 94 -5.86 6.38 16.87
C ARG A 94 -7.01 5.60 17.51
N ASP A 95 -7.77 4.86 16.72
CA ASP A 95 -8.90 4.09 17.23
C ASP A 95 -8.45 2.95 18.15
N VAL A 96 -7.40 2.23 17.78
CA VAL A 96 -6.81 1.18 18.62
C VAL A 96 -6.29 1.75 19.94
N ILE A 97 -5.58 2.87 19.92
CA ILE A 97 -5.09 3.54 21.13
C ILE A 97 -6.25 4.02 22.00
N THR A 98 -7.28 4.60 21.39
CA THR A 98 -8.48 5.06 22.13
C THR A 98 -9.17 3.90 22.82
N HIS A 99 -9.29 2.76 22.14
CA HIS A 99 -9.81 1.52 22.72
C HIS A 99 -8.95 1.01 23.87
N LEU A 100 -7.62 0.98 23.69
CA LEU A 100 -6.68 0.60 24.74
C LEU A 100 -6.81 1.49 25.96
N GLN A 101 -6.86 2.81 25.79
CA GLN A 101 -7.07 3.76 26.89
C GLN A 101 -8.38 3.51 27.63
N THR A 102 -9.47 3.33 26.87
CA THR A 102 -10.82 3.16 27.43
C THR A 102 -10.95 1.83 28.18
N THR A 103 -10.39 0.76 27.64
CA THR A 103 -10.54 -0.59 28.23
C THR A 103 -9.54 -0.89 29.34
N SER A 104 -8.35 -0.32 29.29
CA SER A 104 -7.31 -0.52 30.32
C SER A 104 -7.38 0.50 31.46
N GLY A 105 -7.99 1.66 31.23
CA GLY A 105 -7.94 2.82 32.13
C GLY A 105 -6.55 3.48 32.19
N GLN A 106 -5.59 3.05 31.36
CA GLN A 106 -4.24 3.62 31.30
C GLN A 106 -4.18 4.81 30.34
N THR A 107 -3.22 5.72 30.57
CA THR A 107 -2.96 6.85 29.67
C THR A 107 -1.48 6.91 29.35
N LEU A 108 -1.06 6.07 28.40
CA LEU A 108 0.35 5.93 28.01
C LEU A 108 0.75 6.83 26.82
N GLY A 109 -0.18 7.64 26.34
CA GLY A 109 -0.02 8.51 25.17
C GLY A 109 -0.46 7.85 23.86
N ASP A 110 -0.07 8.49 22.75
CA ASP A 110 -0.54 8.16 21.40
C ASP A 110 0.48 7.36 20.56
N ASP A 111 1.59 6.95 21.18
CA ASP A 111 2.60 6.13 20.52
C ASP A 111 2.25 4.64 20.69
N PRO A 112 1.91 3.91 19.61
CA PRO A 112 1.60 2.49 19.68
C PRO A 112 2.74 1.66 20.31
N GLU A 113 4.00 2.06 20.13
CA GLU A 113 5.15 1.33 20.69
C GLU A 113 5.16 1.33 22.22
N VAL A 114 4.64 2.40 22.84
CA VAL A 114 4.55 2.48 24.30
C VAL A 114 3.53 1.47 24.83
N TRP A 115 2.35 1.39 24.19
CA TRP A 115 1.32 0.42 24.52
C TRP A 115 1.80 -1.01 24.34
N ILE A 116 2.49 -1.27 23.23
CA ILE A 116 3.07 -2.57 22.94
C ILE A 116 4.07 -2.99 24.01
N ARG A 117 4.96 -2.09 24.45
CA ARG A 117 5.94 -2.38 25.51
C ARG A 117 5.28 -2.61 26.86
N PHE A 118 4.21 -1.87 27.18
CA PHE A 118 3.48 -2.01 28.43
C PHE A 118 2.82 -3.38 28.58
N TYR A 119 2.37 -3.97 27.48
CA TYR A 119 1.74 -5.30 27.44
C TYR A 119 2.68 -6.42 26.98
N ALA A 120 3.99 -6.17 26.89
CA ALA A 120 4.97 -7.14 26.39
C ALA A 120 5.41 -8.18 27.45
N ASP A 121 4.68 -8.30 28.57
CA ASP A 121 4.95 -9.25 29.66
C ASP A 121 4.98 -10.71 29.19
#